data_AF-A0A352WU04-F1
#
_entry.id   AF-A0A352WU04-F1
#
_cell.length_a   1.000
_cell.length_b   1.000
_cell.length_c   1.000
_cell.angle_alpha   90.00
_cell.angle_beta   90.00
_cell.angle_gamma   90.00
#
_symmetry.space_group_name_H-M   'P 1'
#
loop_
_entity.id
_entity.type
_entity.pdbx_description
1 polymer ?
#
loop_
_entity_poly.entity_id
_entity_poly.type
_entity_poly.pdbx_seq_one_letter_code
_entity_poly.pdbx_strand_id
1 'polypeptide(L)' 'AINGEEVASTRELVTKLKKFKAGDTVTITVYRNGDYRDLTVTLDEDKSGAVAS' A
#
# COMPACT_ATOMS: atom_id res chain seq x y z
N ALA A 1 -8.10 -1.17 -1.76
CA ALA A 1 -8.13 -1.71 -0.38
C ALA A 1 -6.75 -2.26 -0.02
N ILE A 2 -6.40 -2.31 1.27
CA ILE A 2 -5.24 -3.06 1.78
C ILE A 2 -5.75 -4.09 2.75
N ASN A 3 -5.44 -5.38 2.51
CA ASN A 3 -5.90 -6.51 3.32
C ASN A 3 -7.42 -6.48 3.58
N GLY A 4 -8.20 -6.12 2.56
CA GLY A 4 -9.66 -5.99 2.63
C GLY A 4 -10.17 -4.70 3.26
N GLU A 5 -9.32 -3.85 3.83
CA GLU A 5 -9.74 -2.54 4.33
C GLU A 5 -9.74 -1.49 3.22
N GLU A 6 -10.86 -0.77 3.08
CA GLU A 6 -10.97 0.33 2.13
C GLU A 6 -9.94 1.43 2.41
N VAL A 7 -9.56 2.15 1.36
CA VAL A 7 -8.63 3.29 1.42
C VAL A 7 -9.25 4.41 0.60
N ALA A 8 -9.67 5.48 1.25
CA ALA A 8 -10.39 6.59 0.63
C ALA A 8 -9.46 7.74 0.18
N SER A 9 -8.20 7.76 0.62
CA SER A 9 -7.24 8.81 0.25
C SER A 9 -5.78 8.35 0.31
N THR A 10 -4.89 9.09 -0.36
CA THR A 10 -3.44 8.88 -0.28
C THR A 10 -2.91 9.03 1.15
N ARG A 11 -3.49 9.93 1.95
CA ARG A 11 -3.08 10.12 3.35
C ARG A 11 -3.43 8.89 4.20
N GLU A 12 -4.62 8.33 3.97
CA GLU A 12 -5.04 7.10 4.63
C GLU A 12 -4.17 5.92 4.20
N LEU A 13 -3.86 5.82 2.90
CA LEU A 13 -2.94 4.82 2.37
C LEU A 13 -1.62 4.81 3.13
N VAL A 14 -0.95 5.97 3.22
CA VAL A 14 0.32 6.14 3.93
C VAL A 14 0.16 5.78 5.42
N THR A 15 -0.93 6.20 6.04
CA THR A 15 -1.19 5.91 7.46
C THR A 15 -1.35 4.41 7.71
N LYS A 16 -2.02 3.68 6.81
CA LYS A 16 -2.16 2.23 6.93
C LYS A 16 -0.84 1.50 6.66
N LEU A 17 -0.07 1.93 5.65
CA LEU A 17 1.22 1.33 5.33
C LEU A 17 2.24 1.44 6.48
N LYS A 18 2.19 2.51 7.28
CA LYS A 18 3.05 2.69 8.48
C LYS A 18 2.85 1.63 9.57
N LYS A 19 1.77 0.84 9.53
CA LYS A 19 1.54 -0.26 10.48
C LYS A 19 2.33 -1.52 10.14
N PHE A 20 2.83 -1.61 8.92
CA PHE A 20 3.60 -2.74 8.41
C PHE A 20 5.10 -2.46 8.47
N LYS A 21 5.89 -3.50 8.30
CA LYS A 21 7.35 -3.46 8.24
C LYS A 21 7.82 -3.89 6.87
N ALA A 22 9.06 -3.52 6.52
CA ALA A 22 9.73 -4.09 5.36
C ALA A 22 9.77 -5.63 5.49
N GLY A 23 9.52 -6.32 4.39
CA GLY A 23 9.36 -7.77 4.33
C GLY A 23 7.93 -8.28 4.56
N ASP A 24 7.01 -7.45 5.08
CA ASP A 24 5.61 -7.86 5.23
C ASP A 24 4.96 -8.06 3.85
N THR A 25 4.14 -9.11 3.73
CA THR A 25 3.34 -9.35 2.53
C THR A 25 1.91 -8.91 2.75
N VAL A 26 1.38 -8.10 1.84
CA VAL A 26 0.02 -7.56 1.89
C VAL A 26 -0.71 -7.79 0.57
N THR A 27 -2.04 -7.86 0.65
CA THR A 27 -2.91 -7.88 -0.54
C THR A 27 -3.43 -6.47 -0.81
N ILE A 28 -3.14 -5.95 -2.00
CA ILE A 28 -3.64 -4.67 -2.48
C ILE A 28 -4.70 -4.92 -3.54
N THR A 29 -5.93 -4.50 -3.26
CA THR A 29 -7.00 -4.48 -4.27
C THR A 29 -6.97 -3.15 -5.01
N VAL A 30 -6.77 -3.19 -6.33
CA VAL A 30 -6.73 -2.04 -7.23
C VAL A 30 -7.88 -2.10 -8.24
N TYR A 31 -8.40 -0.94 -8.64
CA TYR A 31 -9.34 -0.84 -9.76
C TYR A 31 -8.60 -0.44 -11.03
N ARG A 32 -8.67 -1.25 -12.09
CA ARG A 32 -8.00 -0.99 -13.37
C ARG A 32 -8.81 -1.62 -14.51
N ASN A 33 -9.04 -0.83 -15.55
CA ASN A 33 -9.76 -1.26 -16.76
C ASN A 33 -11.19 -1.79 -16.51
N GLY A 34 -11.93 -1.15 -15.59
CA GLY A 34 -13.32 -1.55 -15.31
C GLY A 34 -13.49 -2.61 -14.22
N ASP A 35 -12.40 -3.23 -13.78
CA ASP A 35 -12.43 -4.35 -12.83
C ASP A 35 -11.52 -4.12 -11.63
N TYR A 36 -11.85 -4.81 -10.54
CA TYR A 36 -10.98 -4.93 -9.37
C TYR A 36 -10.02 -6.12 -9.52
N ARG A 37 -8.78 -5.94 -9.06
CA ARG A 37 -7.73 -6.97 -9.05
C ARG A 37 -6.99 -6.94 -7.73
N ASP A 38 -6.71 -8.13 -7.21
CA ASP A 38 -5.87 -8.31 -6.04
C ASP A 38 -4.42 -8.55 -6.45
N LEU A 39 -3.52 -7.82 -5.81
CA LEU A 39 -2.08 -7.92 -5.97
C LEU A 39 -1.47 -8.29 -4.63
N THR A 40 -0.80 -9.44 -4.56
CA THR A 40 0.04 -9.79 -3.41
C THR A 40 1.41 -9.15 -3.60
N VAL A 41 1.80 -8.27 -2.68
CA VAL A 41 3.06 -7.54 -2.73
C VAL A 41 3.83 -7.68 -1.42
N THR A 42 5.15 -7.75 -1.50
CA THR A 42 6.04 -7.66 -0.34
C THR A 42 6.53 -6.22 -0.21
N LEU A 43 6.37 -5.64 0.97
CA LEU A 43 6.75 -4.26 1.24
C LEU A 43 8.27 -4.14 1.41
N ASP A 44 8.83 -3.04 0.92
CA ASP A 44 10.22 -2.65 1.15
C ASP A 44 10.27 -1.45 2.11
N GLU A 45 11.47 -1.03 2.52
CA GLU A 45 11.68 0.16 3.32
C GLU A 45 11.10 1.41 2.63
N ASP A 46 10.42 2.26 3.40
CA ASP A 46 9.96 3.56 2.92
C ASP A 46 11.16 4.48 2.67
N LYS A 47 11.53 4.63 1.40
CA LYS A 47 12.61 5.52 0.95
C LYS A 47 12.15 6.97 0.75
N SER A 48 10.91 7.33 1.08
CA SER A 48 10.39 8.70 0.92
C SER A 48 11.13 9.75 1.77
N GLY A 49 11.97 9.34 2.73
CA GLY A 49 12.88 10.21 3.46
C GLY A 49 14.22 10.53 2.76
N ALA A 50 14.56 9.85 1.65
CA ALA A 50 15.87 9.96 1.00
C ALA A 50 15.92 10.98 -0.16
N VAL A 51 14.81 11.66 -0.47
CA VAL A 51 14.74 12.73 -1.49
C VAL A 51 14.72 14.14 -0.90
N ALA A 52 14.96 14.28 0.41
CA ALA A 52 15.26 15.56 1.05
C ALA A 52 16.78 15.67 1.24
N SER A 53 17.50 15.96 0.16
CA SER A 53 18.92 16.37 0.16
C SER A 53 19.17 17.28 -1.03
#